data_AF-A0A2R6JV03-F1
#
_entry.id   AF-A0A2R6JV03-F1
#
_cell.length_a   1.000
_cell.length_b   1.000
_cell.length_c   1.000
_cell.angle_alpha   90.00
_cell.angle_beta   90.00
_cell.angle_gamma   90.00
#
_symmetry.space_group_name_H-M   'P 1'
#
loop_
_entity.id
_entity.type
_entity.pdbx_description
1 polymer ?
#
loop_
_entity_poly.entity_id
_entity_poly.type
_entity_poly.pdbx_seq_one_letter_code
_entity_poly.pdbx_strand_id
1 'polypeptide(L)'
;MSGRPLDVLEAAVGKRVTVLLKGGETHRGTLAGYDQHMNLVLDPVGDADGDDAGAADSVDSGDPADPVETGAAGVEAVGDTTIIRGDNVVSITP
;
A
#
# COMPACT_ATOMS: atom_id res chain seq x y z
N MET A 1 25.74 7.42 5.30
CA MET A 1 24.55 6.57 5.42
C MET A 1 24.77 5.64 6.59
N SER A 2 24.26 6.01 7.76
CA SER A 2 24.21 5.10 8.90
C SER A 2 23.41 3.89 8.43
N GLY A 3 23.90 2.66 8.59
CA GLY A 3 23.21 1.45 8.11
C GLY A 3 21.95 1.11 8.90
N ARG A 4 21.15 2.11 9.28
CA ARG A 4 19.91 1.94 10.04
C ARG A 4 18.79 1.61 9.06
N PRO A 5 17.92 0.64 9.39
CA PRO A 5 16.81 0.25 8.52
C PRO A 5 15.90 1.42 8.10
N LEU A 6 15.76 2.45 8.95
CA LEU A 6 14.93 3.62 8.67
C LEU A 6 15.54 4.60 7.64
N ASP A 7 16.87 4.64 7.50
CA ASP A 7 17.54 5.51 6.53
C ASP A 7 17.20 5.06 5.09
N VAL A 8 16.88 3.77 4.89
CA VAL A 8 16.39 3.24 3.60
C VAL A 8 15.00 3.78 3.28
N LEU A 9 14.11 3.84 4.27
CA LEU A 9 12.78 4.41 4.10
C LEU A 9 12.84 5.91 3.84
N GLU A 10 13.72 6.63 4.55
CA GLU A 10 14.00 8.05 4.29
C GLU A 10 14.42 8.28 2.83
N ALA A 11 15.35 7.45 2.35
CA ALA A 11 15.83 7.51 0.97
C ALA A 11 14.78 7.06 -0.07
N ALA A 12 13.72 6.35 0.36
CA ALA A 12 12.62 5.89 -0.48
C ALA A 12 11.43 6.86 -0.52
N VAL A 13 11.37 7.87 0.36
CA VAL A 13 10.32 8.89 0.33
C VAL A 13 10.31 9.61 -1.04
N GLY A 14 9.12 9.75 -1.61
CA GLY A 14 8.89 10.31 -2.94
C GLY A 14 9.21 9.37 -4.11
N LYS A 15 9.59 8.11 -3.83
CA LYS A 15 9.80 7.07 -4.84
C LYS A 15 8.67 6.06 -4.83
N ARG A 16 8.50 5.36 -5.96
CA ARG A 16 7.57 4.23 -6.06
C ARG A 16 8.13 3.07 -5.25
N VAL A 17 7.30 2.48 -4.40
CA VAL A 17 7.64 1.34 -3.57
C VAL A 17 6.58 0.26 -3.71
N THR A 18 6.99 -0.98 -3.45
CA THR A 18 6.11 -2.15 -3.34
C THR A 18 6.15 -2.66 -1.90
N VAL A 19 4.98 -2.80 -1.28
CA VAL A 19 4.83 -3.20 0.12
C VAL A 19 4.12 -4.54 0.17
N LEU A 20 4.73 -5.54 0.80
CA LEU A 20 4.13 -6.84 1.07
C LEU A 20 3.53 -6.84 2.48
N LEU A 21 2.27 -7.25 2.59
CA LEU A 21 1.56 -7.38 3.85
C LEU A 21 1.55 -8.81 4.38
N LYS A 22 1.23 -8.95 5.67
CA LYS A 22 1.11 -10.26 6.36
C LYS A 22 0.07 -11.19 5.73
N GLY A 23 -0.92 -10.64 5.02
CA GLY A 23 -1.92 -11.42 4.27
C GLY A 23 -1.43 -11.98 2.93
N GLY A 24 -0.19 -11.66 2.53
CA GLY A 24 0.32 -11.98 1.19
C GLY A 24 -0.07 -10.96 0.11
N GLU A 25 -0.92 -10.00 0.46
CA GLU A 25 -1.30 -8.89 -0.41
C GLU A 25 -0.12 -7.93 -0.63
N THR A 26 -0.07 -7.35 -1.82
CA THR A 26 0.96 -6.40 -2.21
C THR A 26 0.33 -5.08 -2.64
N HIS A 27 0.83 -3.97 -2.10
CA HIS A 27 0.42 -2.63 -2.53
C HIS A 27 1.58 -1.90 -3.21
N ARG A 28 1.26 -1.19 -4.29
CA ARG A 28 2.19 -0.32 -5.00
C ARG A 28 1.73 1.12 -4.89
N GLY A 29 2.66 2.03 -4.65
CA GLY A 29 2.38 3.44 -4.55
C GLY A 29 3.66 4.26 -4.39
N THR A 30 3.53 5.57 -4.39
CA THR A 30 4.65 6.46 -4.06
C THR A 30 4.72 6.61 -2.54
N LEU A 31 5.86 6.33 -1.92
CA LEU A 31 6.01 6.49 -0.47
C LEU A 31 5.96 7.97 -0.09
N ALA A 32 4.83 8.44 0.41
CA ALA A 32 4.62 9.82 0.83
C ALA A 32 5.20 10.08 2.23
N GLY A 33 5.17 9.07 3.11
CA GLY A 33 5.68 9.20 4.47
C GLY A 33 5.77 7.87 5.22
N TYR A 34 6.52 7.89 6.32
CA TYR A 34 6.67 6.76 7.23
C TYR A 34 6.89 7.24 8.68
N ASP A 35 6.70 6.35 9.66
CA ASP A 35 7.03 6.61 11.06
C ASP A 35 7.90 5.51 11.69
N GLN A 36 8.24 5.67 12.97
CA GLN A 36 9.04 4.70 13.74
C GLN A 36 8.35 3.35 13.97
N HIS A 37 7.02 3.30 13.82
CA HIS A 37 6.22 2.09 13.93
C HIS A 37 6.07 1.38 12.59
N MET A 38 6.68 1.91 11.52
CA MET A 38 6.56 1.48 10.13
C MET A 38 5.17 1.68 9.53
N ASN A 39 4.36 2.58 10.09
CA ASN A 39 3.16 3.00 9.37
C ASN A 39 3.60 3.73 8.11
N LEU A 40 3.03 3.36 6.97
CA LEU A 40 3.38 3.91 5.66
C LEU A 40 2.20 4.67 5.08
N VAL A 41 2.50 5.76 4.40
CA VAL A 41 1.54 6.51 3.60
C VAL A 41 1.97 6.38 2.16
N LEU A 42 1.10 5.82 1.32
CA LEU A 42 1.31 5.64 -0.11
C LEU A 42 0.35 6.54 -0.89
N ASP A 43 0.92 7.35 -1.77
CA ASP A 43 0.16 8.09 -2.75
C ASP A 43 -0.12 7.22 -3.98
N PRO A 44 -1.28 7.42 -4.63
CA PRO A 44 -1.67 6.63 -5.78
C PRO A 44 -0.67 6.87 -6.89
N VAL A 45 -0.29 5.79 -7.54
CA VAL A 45 0.51 5.87 -8.75
C VAL A 45 -0.41 6.32 -9.87
N GLY A 46 -0.23 7.56 -10.32
CA GLY A 46 -1.02 8.14 -11.41
C GLY A 46 -1.15 7.15 -12.56
N ASP A 47 -2.31 7.15 -13.21
CA ASP A 47 -2.89 6.10 -14.07
C ASP A 47 -2.03 5.60 -15.26
N ALA A 48 -0.78 6.05 -15.39
CA ALA A 48 0.19 5.65 -16.40
C ALA A 48 0.93 4.34 -16.10
N ASP A 49 0.90 3.84 -14.86
CA ASP A 49 1.53 2.58 -14.46
C ASP A 49 0.49 1.62 -13.87
N GLY A 50 -0.52 1.32 -14.66
CA GLY A 50 -1.53 0.30 -14.35
C GLY A 50 -0.92 -1.10 -14.45
N ASP A 51 -0.32 -1.58 -13.37
CA ASP A 51 -0.02 -3.00 -13.21
C ASP A 51 -0.12 -3.37 -11.72
N ASP A 52 -1.19 -4.10 -11.42
CA ASP A 52 -1.47 -4.85 -10.18
C ASP A 52 -2.29 -4.17 -9.08
N ALA A 53 -3.46 -3.63 -9.43
CA ALA A 53 -4.62 -3.72 -8.54
C ALA A 53 -5.23 -5.11 -8.76
N GLY A 54 -5.23 -5.94 -7.72
CA GLY A 54 -5.64 -7.33 -7.77
C GLY A 54 -6.89 -7.55 -8.61
N ALA A 55 -6.75 -8.41 -9.62
CA ALA A 55 -7.86 -9.13 -10.20
C ALA A 55 -8.45 -10.06 -9.13
N ALA A 56 -9.20 -9.49 -8.17
CA ALA A 56 -10.25 -10.21 -7.49
C ALA A 56 -11.39 -10.34 -8.50
N ASP A 57 -11.26 -11.41 -9.29
CA ASP A 57 -12.28 -12.10 -10.07
C ASP A 57 -13.71 -11.60 -9.84
N SER A 58 -14.16 -10.68 -10.70
CA SER A 58 -15.55 -10.27 -10.81
C SER A 58 -16.34 -11.38 -11.50
N VAL A 59 -16.82 -12.35 -10.72
CA VAL A 59 -18.02 -13.14 -11.03
C VAL A 59 -18.94 -13.20 -9.80
N ASP A 60 -19.65 -12.13 -9.52
CA ASP A 60 -20.99 -12.29 -8.96
C ASP A 60 -21.95 -11.30 -9.59
N SER A 61 -23.01 -11.86 -10.18
CA SER A 61 -24.09 -11.11 -10.81
C SER A 61 -25.11 -10.78 -9.72
N GLY A 62 -24.92 -9.67 -9.01
CA GLY A 62 -25.84 -9.28 -7.95
C GLY A 62 -25.60 -7.89 -7.38
N ASP A 63 -26.50 -6.96 -7.73
CA ASP A 63 -26.90 -5.73 -7.01
C ASP A 63 -25.88 -4.56 -6.91
N PRO A 64 -26.21 -3.35 -7.45
CA PRO A 64 -25.37 -2.16 -7.34
C PRO A 64 -25.78 -1.31 -6.12
N ALA A 65 -25.42 -1.76 -4.93
CA ALA A 65 -25.32 -0.90 -3.75
C ALA A 65 -24.26 -1.52 -2.85
N ASP A 66 -23.36 -0.69 -2.33
CA ASP A 66 -22.25 -1.04 -1.43
C ASP A 66 -20.99 -1.54 -2.19
N PRO A 67 -19.95 -0.70 -2.37
CA PRO A 67 -18.66 -1.20 -2.80
C PRO A 67 -18.15 -2.15 -1.72
N VAL A 68 -17.99 -3.41 -2.10
CA VAL A 68 -17.55 -4.51 -1.23
C VAL A 68 -16.22 -4.11 -0.59
N GLU A 69 -16.28 -3.78 0.70
CA GLU A 69 -15.12 -3.50 1.54
C GLU A 69 -14.38 -4.82 1.77
N THR A 70 -13.59 -5.23 0.77
CA THR A 70 -12.57 -6.27 0.95
C THR A 70 -11.36 -5.60 1.60
N GLY A 71 -11.58 -5.06 2.81
CA GLY A 71 -10.54 -4.41 3.59
C GLY A 71 -9.65 -5.48 4.19
N ALA A 72 -8.48 -5.70 3.60
CA ALA A 72 -7.41 -6.37 4.31
C ALA A 72 -7.16 -5.59 5.61
N ALA A 73 -7.24 -6.30 6.74
CA ALA A 73 -7.23 -5.69 8.06
C ALA A 73 -5.99 -4.79 8.23
N GLY A 74 -6.20 -3.46 8.21
CA GLY A 74 -5.19 -2.43 8.45
C GLY A 74 -4.62 -1.73 7.21
N VAL A 75 -5.33 -1.75 6.09
CA VAL A 75 -5.18 -0.80 4.97
C VAL A 75 -6.42 0.10 4.95
N GLU A 76 -6.21 1.41 5.06
CA GLU A 76 -7.28 2.41 5.05
C GLU A 76 -7.05 3.39 3.90
N ALA A 77 -8.03 3.59 3.03
CA ALA A 77 -8.00 4.62 1.99
C ALA A 77 -8.66 5.90 2.51
N VAL A 78 -7.91 6.99 2.62
CA VAL A 78 -8.44 8.31 2.98
C VAL A 78 -8.35 9.20 1.75
N GLY A 79 -9.45 9.33 1.02
CA GLY A 79 -9.44 9.93 -0.32
C GLY A 79 -8.65 9.05 -1.28
N ASP A 80 -7.71 9.63 -2.03
CA ASP A 80 -6.87 8.89 -2.96
C ASP A 80 -5.60 8.31 -2.32
N THR A 81 -5.31 8.65 -1.05
CA THR A 81 -4.11 8.21 -0.34
C THR A 81 -4.36 6.91 0.44
N THR A 82 -3.44 5.96 0.33
CA THR A 82 -3.48 4.67 1.04
C THR A 82 -2.61 4.72 2.29
N ILE A 83 -3.16 4.36 3.46
CA ILE A 83 -2.42 4.25 4.72
C ILE A 83 -2.31 2.78 5.10
N ILE A 84 -1.07 2.32 5.33
CA ILE A 84 -0.76 0.94 5.73
C ILE A 84 -0.17 0.96 7.14
N ARG A 85 -0.72 0.16 8.06
CA ARG A 85 -0.13 0.03 9.40
C ARG A 85 1.13 -0.83 9.41
N GLY A 86 2.11 -0.41 10.19
CA GLY A 86 3.43 -1.05 10.24
C GLY A 86 3.46 -2.42 10.90
N ASP A 87 2.48 -2.76 11.73
CA ASP A 87 2.31 -4.11 12.24
C ASP A 87 1.85 -5.09 11.15
N ASN A 88 1.33 -4.62 10.01
CA ASN A 88 0.94 -5.46 8.87
C ASN A 88 2.01 -5.54 7.78
N VAL A 89 3.02 -4.68 7.79
CA VAL A 89 4.09 -4.67 6.81
C VAL A 89 5.06 -5.83 7.06
N VAL A 90 5.38 -6.59 6.00
CA VAL A 90 6.37 -7.68 6.02
C VAL A 90 7.65 -7.26 5.33
N SER A 91 7.55 -6.64 4.15
CA SER A 91 8.70 -6.14 3.40
C SER A 91 8.33 -4.92 2.56
N ILE A 92 9.35 -4.10 2.26
CA ILE A 92 9.25 -2.92 1.41
C ILE A 92 10.38 -2.99 0.40
N THR A 93 10.02 -2.85 -0.88
CA THR A 93 10.97 -2.84 -2.00
C THR A 93 10.84 -1.51 -2.74
N PRO A 94 11.83 -0.61 -2.66
CA PRO A 94 11.84 0.67 -3.38
C PRO A 94 12.29 0.55 -4.84
#